data_AF-A0A382S6T0-F1
#
_entry.id   AF-A0A382S6T0-F1
#
_cell.length_a   1.000
_cell.length_b   1.000
_cell.length_c   1.000
_cell.angle_alpha   90.00
_cell.angle_beta   90.00
_cell.angle_gamma   90.00
#
_symmetry.space_group_name_H-M   'P 1'
#
loop_
_entity.id
_entity.type
_entity.pdbx_description
1 polymer ?
#
loop_
_entity_poly.entity_id
_entity_poly.type
_entity_poly.pdbx_seq_one_letter_code
_entity_poly.pdbx_strand_id
1 'polypeptide(L)'
;VSDHAVWTWEEAADRLVGPTADLEIGALRGGALLVIADAHRLPVGAAATLDELDVVAVGLAPDGDPAPGFDVVTDDEAVVESVARTTGKCPIAAVTCCQVLRRGEGAPTGLGLLLESTAYGSLQAGDEFARWLAGRTPSEQPAWEGSPVVVSSTDSRTELTLNRPAAMNAYSATMRDALVEALRGLASDG
;
A
#
# COMPACT_ATOMS: atom_id res chain seq x y z
N VAL A 1 -9.33 13.54 17.23
CA VAL A 1 -8.83 14.71 16.49
C VAL A 1 -7.34 14.54 16.47
N SER A 2 -6.86 13.98 15.37
CA SER A 2 -5.45 13.78 15.13
C SER A 2 -4.86 15.17 14.88
N ASP A 3 -3.82 15.55 15.61
CA ASP A 3 -3.21 16.88 15.51
C ASP A 3 -2.36 16.94 14.22
N HIS A 4 -3.03 17.15 13.08
CA HIS A 4 -2.40 17.29 11.77
C HIS A 4 -2.55 18.74 11.30
N ALA A 5 -1.46 19.30 10.78
CA ALA A 5 -1.49 20.64 10.22
C ALA A 5 -2.15 20.61 8.84
N VAL A 6 -3.04 21.57 8.59
CA VAL A 6 -3.59 21.86 7.27
C VAL A 6 -2.92 23.13 6.77
N TRP A 7 -2.21 23.04 5.64
CA TRP A 7 -1.58 24.20 5.01
C TRP A 7 -2.54 24.85 4.05
N THR A 8 -2.43 26.17 3.88
CA THR A 8 -3.09 26.82 2.74
C THR A 8 -2.35 26.47 1.45
N TRP A 9 -3.03 26.54 0.30
CA TRP A 9 -2.36 26.32 -0.99
C TRP A 9 -1.22 27.33 -1.23
N GLU A 10 -1.27 28.55 -0.69
CA GLU A 10 -0.17 29.52 -0.77
C GLU A 10 1.06 29.07 0.03
N GLU A 11 0.85 28.63 1.27
CA GLU A 11 1.92 28.11 2.12
C GLU A 11 2.57 26.86 1.52
N ALA A 12 1.73 25.96 0.97
CA ALA A 12 2.21 24.78 0.28
C ALA A 12 2.98 25.13 -0.99
N ALA A 13 2.50 26.10 -1.79
CA ALA A 13 3.18 26.53 -3.00
C ALA A 13 4.58 27.07 -2.71
N ASP A 14 4.76 27.86 -1.65
CA ASP A 14 6.05 28.41 -1.24
C ASP A 14 7.01 27.33 -0.74
N ARG A 15 6.53 26.41 0.10
CA ARG A 15 7.36 25.36 0.71
C ARG A 15 7.74 24.24 -0.26
N LEU A 16 6.82 23.81 -1.12
CA LEU A 16 7.06 22.71 -2.07
C LEU A 16 8.02 23.08 -3.21
N VAL A 17 8.18 24.36 -3.51
CA VAL A 17 9.16 24.82 -4.51
C VAL A 17 10.50 25.24 -3.88
N GLY A 18 10.58 25.21 -2.55
CA GLY A 18 11.79 25.52 -1.80
C GLY A 18 12.91 24.52 -2.12
N PRO A 19 14.18 24.97 -2.21
CA PRO A 19 15.32 24.09 -2.55
C PRO A 19 15.64 23.04 -1.47
N THR A 20 14.98 23.09 -0.32
CA THR A 20 15.14 22.21 0.84
C THR A 20 13.88 21.42 1.16
N ALA A 21 12.88 21.42 0.27
CA ALA A 21 11.59 20.76 0.52
C ALA A 21 11.73 19.28 0.89
N ASP A 22 12.63 18.55 0.21
CA ASP A 22 12.96 17.14 0.45
C ASP A 22 13.72 16.89 1.78
N LEU A 23 14.35 17.93 2.32
CA LEU A 23 15.04 17.90 3.61
C LEU A 23 14.09 18.20 4.77
N GLU A 24 13.05 19.00 4.52
CA GLU A 24 12.13 19.50 5.54
C GLU A 24 10.83 18.68 5.65
N ILE A 25 10.37 18.11 4.54
CA ILE A 25 9.08 17.42 4.43
C ILE A 25 9.32 15.92 4.21
N GLY A 26 8.68 15.07 5.02
CA GLY A 26 8.82 13.63 4.86
C GLY A 26 8.52 12.80 6.11
N ALA A 27 8.16 11.53 5.90
CA ALA A 27 7.90 10.56 6.96
C ALA A 27 9.09 10.40 7.92
N LEU A 28 10.32 10.38 7.40
CA LEU A 28 11.52 10.28 8.24
C LEU A 28 11.78 11.53 9.10
N ARG A 29 11.10 12.64 8.81
CA ARG A 29 11.18 13.91 9.55
C ARG A 29 9.96 14.12 10.47
N GLY A 30 9.11 13.11 10.62
CA GLY A 30 7.89 13.18 11.43
C GLY A 30 6.69 13.80 10.71
N GLY A 31 6.82 14.13 9.42
CA GLY A 31 5.76 14.71 8.59
C GLY A 31 5.29 13.73 7.51
N ALA A 32 4.72 12.59 7.90
CA ALA A 32 4.25 11.57 6.95
C ALA A 32 2.94 11.93 6.22
N LEU A 33 2.20 12.92 6.73
CA LEU A 33 0.95 13.41 6.15
C LEU A 33 1.08 14.90 5.83
N LEU A 34 0.68 15.28 4.63
CA LEU A 34 0.50 16.66 4.22
C LEU A 34 -0.96 16.87 3.80
N VAL A 35 -1.65 17.80 4.45
CA VAL A 35 -3.02 18.21 4.09
C VAL A 35 -2.98 19.64 3.55
N ILE A 36 -3.51 19.85 2.34
CA ILE A 36 -3.53 21.15 1.68
C ILE A 36 -4.98 21.57 1.44
N ALA A 37 -5.36 22.72 2.01
CA ALA A 37 -6.64 23.39 1.75
C ALA A 37 -6.66 24.05 0.38
N ASP A 38 -7.82 24.07 -0.27
CA ASP A 38 -8.02 24.56 -1.63
C ASP A 38 -7.02 23.96 -2.64
N ALA A 39 -6.82 22.64 -2.58
CA ALA A 39 -5.82 21.92 -3.35
C ALA A 39 -5.93 22.12 -4.87
N HIS A 40 -7.13 22.36 -5.40
CA HIS A 40 -7.39 22.72 -6.80
C HIS A 40 -6.71 24.03 -7.24
N ARG A 41 -6.28 24.88 -6.29
CA ARG A 41 -5.55 26.14 -6.53
C ARG A 41 -4.04 25.96 -6.49
N LEU A 42 -3.53 24.80 -6.06
CA LEU A 42 -2.10 24.56 -5.97
C LEU A 42 -1.49 24.58 -7.39
N PRO A 43 -0.44 25.38 -7.65
CA PRO A 43 0.20 25.39 -8.96
C PRO A 43 0.74 24.01 -9.34
N VAL A 44 0.54 23.60 -10.59
CA VAL A 44 0.94 22.27 -11.09
C VAL A 44 2.43 21.97 -10.82
N GLY A 45 3.30 22.97 -10.92
CA GLY A 45 4.73 22.82 -10.62
C GLY A 45 5.01 22.50 -9.15
N ALA A 46 4.23 23.05 -8.21
CA ALA A 46 4.34 22.73 -6.79
C ALA A 46 3.69 21.36 -6.47
N ALA A 47 2.55 21.06 -7.10
CA ALA A 47 1.89 19.76 -6.97
C ALA A 47 2.78 18.62 -7.47
N ALA A 48 3.59 18.84 -8.51
CA ALA A 48 4.53 17.86 -9.03
C ALA A 48 5.58 17.44 -7.98
N THR A 49 6.00 18.33 -7.08
CA THR A 49 6.95 17.98 -6.01
C THR A 49 6.40 16.93 -5.05
N LEU A 50 5.07 16.86 -4.87
CA LEU A 50 4.45 15.87 -3.96
C LEU A 50 4.80 14.43 -4.34
N ASP A 51 4.98 14.17 -5.63
CA ASP A 51 5.35 12.86 -6.17
C ASP A 51 6.76 12.41 -5.75
N GLU A 52 7.65 13.36 -5.47
CA GLU A 52 9.04 13.12 -5.08
C GLU A 52 9.24 12.99 -3.57
N LEU A 53 8.25 13.38 -2.77
CA LEU A 53 8.32 13.39 -1.30
C LEU A 53 7.80 12.09 -0.69
N ASP A 54 8.39 11.69 0.43
CA ASP A 54 7.96 10.54 1.26
C ASP A 54 6.79 10.92 2.17
N VAL A 55 5.67 11.36 1.56
CA VAL A 55 4.44 11.78 2.27
C VAL A 55 3.18 11.18 1.66
N VAL A 56 2.15 11.06 2.48
CA VAL A 56 0.74 10.95 2.06
C VAL A 56 0.23 12.36 1.82
N ALA A 57 -0.15 12.69 0.60
CA ALA A 57 -0.69 13.99 0.22
C ALA A 57 -2.22 13.93 0.13
N VAL A 58 -2.89 14.74 0.95
CA VAL A 58 -4.36 14.89 0.95
C VAL A 58 -4.72 16.30 0.53
N GLY A 59 -5.53 16.42 -0.51
CA GLY A 59 -6.03 17.68 -1.02
C GLY A 59 -7.48 17.89 -0.62
N LEU A 60 -7.77 18.99 0.08
CA LEU A 60 -9.13 19.46 0.28
C LEU A 60 -9.54 20.31 -0.93
N ALA A 61 -10.51 19.86 -1.71
CA ALA A 61 -11.02 20.57 -2.87
C ALA A 61 -12.52 20.32 -3.04
N PRO A 62 -13.30 21.31 -3.52
CA PRO A 62 -14.72 21.12 -3.82
C PRO A 62 -14.94 19.96 -4.80
N ASP A 63 -16.05 19.24 -4.64
CA ASP A 63 -16.42 18.18 -5.58
C ASP A 63 -16.52 18.71 -7.01
N GLY A 64 -15.89 18.00 -7.95
CA GLY A 64 -15.80 18.39 -9.36
C GLY A 64 -14.59 19.24 -9.76
N ASP A 65 -13.82 19.79 -8.81
CA ASP A 65 -12.60 20.53 -9.10
C ASP A 65 -11.36 19.62 -9.01
N PRO A 66 -10.64 19.37 -10.13
CA PRO A 66 -9.51 18.45 -10.12
C PRO A 66 -8.30 19.02 -9.39
N ALA A 67 -7.73 18.24 -8.47
CA ALA A 67 -6.47 18.54 -7.79
C ALA A 67 -5.46 17.40 -8.06
N PRO A 68 -4.75 17.42 -9.20
CA PRO A 68 -3.80 16.36 -9.55
C PRO A 68 -2.58 16.40 -8.63
N GLY A 69 -1.93 15.24 -8.44
CA GLY A 69 -0.72 15.11 -7.61
C GLY A 69 -0.96 14.74 -6.15
N PHE A 70 -2.22 14.60 -5.73
CA PHE A 70 -2.60 14.14 -4.39
C PHE A 70 -2.97 12.65 -4.39
N ASP A 71 -2.70 11.95 -3.29
CA ASP A 71 -3.12 10.55 -3.11
C ASP A 71 -4.62 10.44 -2.80
N VAL A 72 -5.17 11.46 -2.15
CA VAL A 72 -6.59 11.59 -1.81
C VAL A 72 -7.03 13.02 -2.09
N VAL A 73 -8.13 13.18 -2.83
CA VAL A 73 -8.81 14.47 -3.01
C VAL A 73 -10.23 14.30 -2.48
N THR A 74 -10.66 15.22 -1.62
CA THR A 74 -11.97 15.15 -0.96
C THR A 74 -12.42 16.53 -0.48
N ASP A 75 -13.72 16.75 -0.34
CA ASP A 75 -14.32 17.88 0.37
C ASP A 75 -14.85 17.49 1.77
N ASP A 76 -14.57 16.27 2.23
CA ASP A 76 -15.04 15.72 3.50
C ASP A 76 -13.91 15.60 4.54
N GLU A 77 -13.93 16.49 5.54
CA GLU A 77 -13.03 16.47 6.69
C GLU A 77 -13.01 15.14 7.44
N ALA A 78 -14.09 14.34 7.42
CA ALA A 78 -14.10 13.03 8.06
C ALA A 78 -13.17 12.04 7.34
N VAL A 79 -13.04 12.15 6.01
CA VAL A 79 -12.08 11.38 5.22
C VAL A 79 -10.66 11.79 5.61
N VAL A 80 -10.39 13.09 5.69
CA VAL A 80 -9.09 13.63 6.12
C VAL A 80 -8.69 13.11 7.50
N GLU A 81 -9.59 13.19 8.49
CA GLU A 81 -9.32 12.68 9.85
C GLU A 81 -9.10 11.16 9.85
N SER A 82 -9.80 10.40 9.00
CA SER A 82 -9.58 8.96 8.87
C SER A 82 -8.19 8.63 8.30
N VAL A 83 -7.75 9.38 7.30
CA VAL A 83 -6.39 9.27 6.73
C VAL A 83 -5.34 9.70 7.75
N ALA A 84 -5.56 10.81 8.45
CA ALA A 84 -4.67 11.30 9.51
C ALA A 84 -4.51 10.30 10.65
N ARG A 85 -5.61 9.74 11.14
CA ARG A 85 -5.59 8.71 12.18
C ARG A 85 -4.85 7.45 11.72
N THR A 86 -4.98 7.07 10.45
CA THR A 86 -4.35 5.85 9.91
C THR A 86 -2.86 6.07 9.69
N THR A 87 -2.50 7.19 9.05
CA THR A 87 -1.11 7.60 8.81
C THR A 87 -0.36 7.86 10.12
N GLY A 88 -1.00 8.50 11.11
CA GLY A 88 -0.38 8.70 12.43
C GLY A 88 -0.15 7.39 13.20
N LYS A 89 -0.92 6.33 12.93
CA LYS A 89 -0.69 5.02 13.54
C LYS A 89 0.41 4.24 12.84
N CYS A 90 0.51 4.31 11.52
CA CYS A 90 1.46 3.54 10.70
C CYS A 90 2.02 4.43 9.57
N PRO A 91 2.86 5.43 9.89
CA PRO A 91 3.34 6.41 8.91
C PRO A 91 4.17 5.79 7.79
N ILE A 92 5.06 4.84 8.10
CA ILE A 92 5.93 4.19 7.12
C ILE A 92 5.10 3.31 6.19
N ALA A 93 4.16 2.53 6.71
CA ALA A 93 3.26 1.72 5.88
C ALA A 93 2.37 2.57 4.98
N ALA A 94 1.83 3.68 5.49
CA ALA A 94 0.97 4.59 4.73
C ALA A 94 1.73 5.24 3.56
N VAL A 95 2.91 5.82 3.82
CA VAL A 95 3.75 6.41 2.77
C VAL A 95 4.22 5.34 1.78
N THR A 96 4.67 4.18 2.25
CA THR A 96 5.10 3.09 1.37
C THR A 96 3.96 2.67 0.43
N CYS A 97 2.71 2.59 0.92
CA CYS A 97 1.54 2.32 0.09
C CYS A 97 1.38 3.35 -1.04
N CYS A 98 1.41 4.64 -0.70
CA CYS A 98 1.33 5.73 -1.68
C CYS A 98 2.45 5.64 -2.72
N GLN A 99 3.70 5.39 -2.30
CA GLN A 99 4.83 5.26 -3.22
C GLN A 99 4.68 4.05 -4.17
N VAL A 100 4.21 2.91 -3.66
CA VAL A 100 3.93 1.74 -4.51
C VAL A 100 2.87 2.05 -5.55
N LEU A 101 1.79 2.75 -5.19
CA LEU A 101 0.73 3.13 -6.12
C LEU A 101 1.22 4.11 -7.18
N ARG A 102 1.91 5.19 -6.78
CA ARG A 102 2.45 6.21 -7.69
C ARG A 102 3.47 5.64 -8.68
N ARG A 103 4.33 4.71 -8.23
CA ARG A 103 5.44 4.16 -9.03
C ARG A 103 5.08 2.86 -9.75
N GLY A 104 4.04 2.17 -9.28
CA GLY A 104 3.55 0.93 -9.88
C GLY A 104 2.63 1.18 -11.08
N GLU A 105 1.96 2.32 -11.14
CA GLU A 105 1.08 2.67 -12.25
C GLU A 105 1.87 2.71 -13.58
N GLY A 106 1.43 1.90 -14.55
CA GLY A 106 2.09 1.81 -15.86
C GLY A 106 3.42 1.06 -15.88
N ALA A 107 3.91 0.55 -14.74
CA ALA A 107 5.15 -0.21 -14.68
C ALA A 107 5.02 -1.59 -15.37
N PRO A 108 6.07 -2.08 -16.07
CA PRO A 108 6.11 -3.46 -16.53
C PRO A 108 5.90 -4.43 -15.37
N THR A 109 5.13 -5.50 -15.59
CA THR A 109 4.74 -6.45 -14.53
C THR A 109 5.91 -6.93 -13.67
N GLY A 110 7.06 -7.25 -14.26
CA GLY A 110 8.23 -7.69 -13.52
C GLY A 110 8.80 -6.64 -12.56
N LEU A 111 8.79 -5.36 -12.96
CA LEU A 111 9.22 -4.25 -12.10
C LEU A 111 8.18 -3.91 -11.04
N GLY A 112 6.89 -3.97 -11.39
CA GLY A 112 5.80 -3.82 -10.42
C GLY A 112 5.88 -4.86 -9.31
N LEU A 113 6.04 -6.14 -9.66
CA LEU A 113 6.20 -7.22 -8.69
C LEU A 113 7.46 -7.05 -7.82
N LEU A 114 8.57 -6.57 -8.39
CA LEU A 114 9.78 -6.29 -7.63
C LEU A 114 9.57 -5.15 -6.62
N LEU A 115 8.92 -4.06 -7.05
CA LEU A 115 8.55 -2.93 -6.19
C LEU A 115 7.65 -3.39 -5.03
N GLU A 116 6.56 -4.08 -5.33
CA GLU A 116 5.62 -4.61 -4.34
C GLU A 116 6.29 -5.58 -3.37
N SER A 117 7.10 -6.50 -3.88
CA SER A 117 7.81 -7.50 -3.05
C SER A 117 8.82 -6.83 -2.11
N THR A 118 9.55 -5.83 -2.61
CA THR A 118 10.53 -5.07 -1.83
C THR A 118 9.84 -4.25 -0.74
N ALA A 119 8.75 -3.56 -1.08
CA ALA A 119 7.93 -2.83 -0.13
C ALA A 119 7.36 -3.75 0.94
N TYR A 120 6.75 -4.87 0.55
CA TYR A 120 6.15 -5.84 1.46
C TYR A 120 7.19 -6.48 2.40
N GLY A 121 8.35 -6.86 1.88
CA GLY A 121 9.45 -7.40 2.68
C GLY A 121 9.99 -6.37 3.69
N SER A 122 10.15 -5.12 3.26
CA SER A 122 10.62 -4.03 4.13
C SER A 122 9.63 -3.74 5.26
N LEU A 123 8.32 -3.69 4.96
CA LEU A 123 7.29 -3.47 5.96
C LEU A 123 7.17 -4.63 6.96
N GLN A 124 7.27 -5.88 6.51
CA GLN A 124 7.25 -7.04 7.40
C GLN A 124 8.44 -7.08 8.36
N ALA A 125 9.60 -6.56 7.94
CA ALA A 125 10.77 -6.46 8.80
C ALA A 125 10.75 -5.23 9.72
N GLY A 126 9.77 -4.32 9.56
CA GLY A 126 9.71 -3.05 10.27
C GLY A 126 8.97 -3.07 11.61
N ASP A 127 9.20 -2.02 12.40
CA ASP A 127 8.64 -1.86 13.75
C ASP A 127 7.12 -1.77 13.77
N GLU A 128 6.50 -1.19 12.73
CA GLU A 128 5.05 -1.07 12.62
C GLU A 128 4.38 -2.44 12.54
N PHE A 129 4.97 -3.36 11.76
CA PHE A 129 4.50 -4.75 11.68
C PHE A 129 4.79 -5.52 12.97
N ALA A 130 5.99 -5.36 13.55
CA ALA A 130 6.33 -5.98 14.82
C ALA A 130 5.35 -5.58 15.95
N ARG A 131 5.01 -4.29 16.03
CA ARG A 131 4.01 -3.76 16.98
C ARG A 131 2.62 -4.30 16.70
N TRP A 132 2.19 -4.34 15.43
CA TRP A 132 0.92 -4.94 15.06
C TRP A 132 0.86 -6.43 15.46
N LEU A 133 1.93 -7.17 15.19
CA LEU A 133 2.04 -8.60 15.51
C LEU A 133 1.98 -8.84 17.02
N ALA A 134 2.66 -8.02 17.82
CA ALA A 134 2.65 -8.11 19.28
C ALA A 134 1.27 -7.79 19.90
N GLY A 135 0.49 -6.90 19.26
CA GLY A 135 -0.85 -6.53 19.72
C GLY A 135 -1.98 -7.43 19.18
N ARG A 136 -1.68 -8.32 18.24
CA ARG A 136 -2.68 -9.19 17.62
C ARG A 136 -2.95 -10.40 18.49
N THR A 137 -4.22 -10.69 18.75
CA THR A 137 -4.64 -11.98 19.30
C THR A 137 -4.39 -13.07 18.26
N PRO A 138 -3.61 -14.12 18.57
CA PRO A 138 -3.45 -15.25 17.67
C PRO A 138 -4.82 -15.84 17.34
N SER A 139 -5.10 -15.96 16.05
CA SER A 139 -6.24 -16.77 15.60
C SER A 139 -5.77 -18.21 15.59
N GLU A 140 -6.42 -19.06 16.36
CA GLU A 140 -6.25 -20.51 16.25
C GLU A 140 -6.63 -20.92 14.82
N GLN A 141 -5.65 -21.44 14.09
CA GLN A 141 -5.89 -22.03 12.79
C GLN A 141 -6.42 -23.45 13.03
N PRO A 142 -7.56 -23.83 12.42
CA PRO A 142 -8.03 -25.20 12.47
C PRO A 142 -6.92 -26.13 11.96
N ALA A 143 -6.62 -27.18 12.72
CA ALA A 143 -5.74 -28.24 12.23
C ALA A 143 -6.32 -28.80 10.92
N TRP A 144 -5.46 -28.97 9.92
CA TRP A 144 -5.84 -29.51 8.63
C TRP A 144 -4.89 -30.64 8.25
N GLU A 145 -5.45 -31.84 8.12
CA GLU A 145 -4.67 -33.07 7.91
C GLU A 145 -4.63 -33.52 6.44
N GLY A 146 -5.37 -32.85 5.55
CA GLY A 146 -5.41 -33.17 4.12
C GLY A 146 -4.33 -32.48 3.29
N SER A 147 -4.09 -32.98 2.08
CA SER A 147 -3.26 -32.26 1.10
C SER A 147 -3.87 -30.87 0.84
N PRO A 148 -3.08 -29.78 0.93
CA PRO A 148 -3.58 -28.42 0.74
C PRO A 148 -3.92 -28.12 -0.73
N VAL A 149 -3.48 -28.97 -1.66
CA VAL A 149 -3.86 -28.96 -3.07
C VAL A 149 -4.26 -30.37 -3.47
N VAL A 150 -5.45 -30.52 -4.05
CA VAL A 150 -5.93 -31.77 -4.62
C VAL A 150 -5.82 -31.68 -6.13
N VAL A 151 -5.19 -32.68 -6.75
CA VAL A 151 -4.99 -32.76 -8.19
C VAL A 151 -5.95 -33.81 -8.75
N SER A 152 -6.72 -33.44 -9.77
CA SER A 152 -7.58 -34.34 -10.53
C SER A 152 -7.27 -34.18 -12.01
N SER A 153 -6.85 -35.25 -12.69
CA SER A 153 -6.48 -35.22 -14.10
C SER A 153 -7.43 -36.06 -14.95
N THR A 154 -7.82 -35.52 -16.09
CA THR A 154 -8.39 -36.24 -17.24
C THR A 154 -7.41 -36.18 -18.41
N ASP A 155 -7.71 -36.89 -19.50
CA ASP A 155 -6.84 -36.96 -20.68
C ASP A 155 -6.55 -35.59 -21.34
N SER A 156 -7.38 -34.58 -21.09
CA SER A 156 -7.27 -33.26 -21.74
C SER A 156 -7.24 -32.07 -20.77
N ARG A 157 -7.39 -32.32 -19.46
CA ARG A 157 -7.46 -31.26 -18.46
C ARG A 157 -6.99 -31.77 -17.09
N THR A 158 -6.14 -30.98 -16.45
CA THR A 158 -5.86 -31.13 -15.01
C THR A 158 -6.54 -30.01 -14.24
N GLU A 159 -7.21 -30.37 -13.14
CA GLU A 159 -7.81 -29.46 -12.18
C GLU A 159 -7.03 -29.50 -10.87
N LEU A 160 -6.65 -28.32 -10.39
CA LEU A 160 -5.95 -28.11 -9.13
C LEU A 160 -6.89 -27.39 -8.16
N THR A 161 -7.30 -28.06 -7.10
CA THR A 161 -8.23 -27.51 -6.10
C THR A 161 -7.48 -27.15 -4.82
N LEU A 162 -7.53 -25.88 -4.43
CA LEU A 162 -7.05 -25.43 -3.12
C LEU A 162 -7.98 -26.02 -2.05
N ASN A 163 -7.41 -26.85 -1.17
CA ASN A 163 -8.15 -27.72 -0.28
C ASN A 163 -7.83 -27.40 1.18
N ARG A 164 -8.08 -26.16 1.59
CA ARG A 164 -8.07 -25.69 2.99
C ARG A 164 -9.29 -24.81 3.29
N PRO A 165 -10.52 -25.30 3.07
CA PRO A 165 -11.74 -24.48 3.14
C PRO A 165 -11.97 -23.88 4.53
N ALA A 166 -11.55 -24.57 5.60
CA ALA A 166 -11.64 -24.08 6.98
C ALA A 166 -10.82 -22.79 7.22
N ALA A 167 -9.82 -22.54 6.38
CA ALA A 167 -9.03 -21.31 6.37
C ALA A 167 -9.37 -20.42 5.17
N MET A 168 -10.55 -20.60 4.55
CA MET A 168 -10.94 -19.95 3.28
C MET A 168 -9.88 -20.10 2.18
N ASN A 169 -9.20 -21.24 2.15
CA ASN A 169 -8.09 -21.53 1.25
C ASN A 169 -6.94 -20.51 1.34
N ALA A 170 -6.71 -19.93 2.53
CA ALA A 170 -5.61 -19.01 2.77
C ALA A 170 -4.28 -19.60 2.29
N TYR A 171 -3.58 -18.81 1.48
CA TYR A 171 -2.30 -19.19 0.90
C TYR A 171 -1.26 -19.34 2.01
N SER A 172 -0.55 -20.46 2.02
CA SER A 172 0.42 -20.83 3.06
C SER A 172 1.65 -21.44 2.42
N ALA A 173 2.77 -21.50 3.14
CA ALA A 173 3.99 -22.13 2.64
C ALA A 173 3.72 -23.57 2.15
N THR A 174 3.01 -24.37 2.93
CA THR A 174 2.64 -25.75 2.54
C THR A 174 1.75 -25.80 1.30
N MET A 175 0.81 -24.86 1.14
CA MET A 175 -0.02 -24.78 -0.08
C MET A 175 0.79 -24.35 -1.30
N ARG A 176 1.67 -23.36 -1.15
CA ARG A 176 2.61 -22.96 -2.21
C ARG A 176 3.46 -24.15 -2.65
N ASP A 177 4.08 -24.85 -1.70
CA ASP A 177 4.98 -25.94 -2.00
C ASP A 177 4.23 -27.07 -2.73
N ALA A 178 3.03 -27.45 -2.26
CA ALA A 178 2.18 -28.42 -2.94
C ALA A 178 1.74 -27.96 -4.35
N LEU A 179 1.41 -26.68 -4.53
CA LEU A 179 1.02 -26.13 -5.82
C LEU A 179 2.19 -26.11 -6.81
N VAL A 180 3.38 -25.70 -6.35
CA VAL A 180 4.60 -25.70 -7.15
C VAL A 180 4.97 -27.11 -7.60
N GLU A 181 4.90 -28.10 -6.71
CA GLU A 181 5.15 -29.50 -7.07
C GLU A 181 4.15 -30.01 -8.11
N ALA A 182 2.85 -29.73 -7.95
CA ALA A 182 1.84 -30.10 -8.92
C ALA A 182 2.08 -29.45 -10.31
N LEU A 183 2.40 -28.15 -10.33
CA LEU A 183 2.67 -27.42 -11.57
C LEU A 183 3.96 -27.87 -12.26
N ARG A 184 5.01 -28.21 -11.50
CA ARG A 184 6.25 -28.79 -12.04
C ARG A 184 6.00 -30.11 -12.74
N GLY A 185 5.20 -30.99 -12.16
CA GLY A 185 4.80 -32.25 -12.80
C GLY A 185 4.16 -32.00 -14.17
N LEU A 186 3.19 -31.08 -14.22
CA LEU A 186 2.49 -30.72 -15.46
C LEU A 186 3.39 -30.03 -16.51
N ALA A 187 4.41 -29.29 -16.08
CA ALA A 187 5.37 -28.65 -16.98
C ALA A 187 6.44 -29.63 -17.51
N SER A 188 6.61 -30.78 -16.88
CA SER A 188 7.60 -31.80 -17.25
C SER A 188 7.06 -32.84 -18.22
N ASP A 189 5.72 -33.01 -18.27
CA ASP A 189 5.03 -33.83 -19.26
C ASP A 189 4.86 -33.05 -20.57
N GLY A 190 5.95 -33.05 -21.37
CA GLY A 190 6.02 -32.60 -22.76
C GLY A 190 6.85 -33.57 -23.60
#